data_AF-A0A810PYC7-F1
#
_entry.id   AF-A0A810PYC7-F1
#
_cell.length_a   1.000
_cell.length_b   1.000
_cell.length_c   1.000
_cell.angle_alpha   90.00
_cell.angle_beta   90.00
_cell.angle_gamma   90.00
#
_symmetry.space_group_name_H-M   'P 1'
#
loop_
_entity.id
_entity.type
_entity.pdbx_description
1 polymer ?
#
loop_
_entity_poly.entity_id
_entity_poly.type
_entity_poly.pdbx_seq_one_letter_code
_entity_poly.pdbx_strand_id
1 'polypeptide(L)'
;MKRIIKCVAAFLLALVLCLCLLPTTAFAASKQVYIWNFPLSDDTLRTSGKWGHGALNLRFGYHVAANNYTQFRCLDSWQGEVAYCIEPGVPQKNYDSLTDHDDTWWDRMTLPAGHPLTPREVQRLIGRVMSYGYHGSIGGGWWADVEATAEKMAWAYATQILIWEVVVGERDSSFRHMDVKSMGYNEALERVDTTHPLRSKILSYYNSIVTSVQTHSKRPSFCGSLPSNAGTLELSWDGSEFVGSVTDANGMLERYSFSCEDADLAFSKSGNVLTVSTEKPVPEAVTVVGSKNGTTHAGVVVWGDGVWGSATGIQDVVTYSASVRDPVTAYLKIKTAAIPGRITVKKVDAEGAPLQGIRFLLESSADQVNWQDVSTAETGAGGSVCWEDLTADGGTYYRVTEVQAAEGMTLLAEPLFVGTLDANDRDITITACNNAGFALPFTGGAGFTIYILFAALMLGMGAGTGVYFCKKTTMKKEN
;
A
#
# COMPACT_ATOMS: atom_id res chain seq x y z
N MET A 1 -7.61 -53.07 26.30
CA MET A 1 -6.87 -51.79 26.53
C MET A 1 -7.14 -50.73 25.46
N LYS A 2 -6.78 -50.92 24.18
CA LYS A 2 -6.98 -49.92 23.10
C LYS A 2 -8.43 -49.45 22.91
N ARG A 3 -9.44 -50.32 23.12
CA ARG A 3 -10.87 -49.98 22.97
C ARG A 3 -11.39 -49.11 24.12
N ILE A 4 -10.91 -49.36 25.34
CA ILE A 4 -11.25 -48.57 26.54
C ILE A 4 -10.65 -47.17 26.44
N ILE A 5 -9.40 -47.06 25.99
CA ILE A 5 -8.72 -45.77 25.78
C ILE A 5 -9.47 -44.92 24.74
N LYS A 6 -9.96 -45.53 23.64
CA LYS A 6 -10.77 -44.83 22.64
C LYS A 6 -12.13 -44.36 23.18
N CYS A 7 -12.81 -45.16 23.99
CA CYS A 7 -14.07 -44.77 24.62
C CYS A 7 -13.89 -43.64 25.64
N VAL A 8 -12.82 -43.69 26.46
CA VAL A 8 -12.50 -42.63 27.43
C VAL A 8 -12.13 -41.32 26.71
N ALA A 9 -11.33 -41.40 25.64
CA ALA A 9 -10.99 -40.23 24.84
C ALA A 9 -12.21 -39.61 24.15
N ALA A 10 -13.11 -40.43 23.60
CA ALA A 10 -14.36 -39.95 23.00
C ALA A 10 -15.30 -39.31 24.03
N PHE A 11 -15.37 -39.87 25.24
CA PHE A 11 -16.17 -39.31 26.33
C PHE A 11 -15.60 -37.97 26.82
N LEU A 12 -14.28 -37.85 26.95
CA LEU A 12 -13.62 -36.59 27.29
C LEU A 12 -13.81 -35.53 26.20
N LEU A 13 -13.73 -35.89 24.92
CA LEU A 13 -13.99 -34.95 23.83
C LEU A 13 -15.45 -34.46 23.82
N ALA A 14 -16.41 -35.37 24.05
CA ALA A 14 -17.82 -35.01 24.14
C ALA A 14 -18.12 -34.14 25.37
N LEU A 15 -17.45 -34.40 26.50
CA LEU A 15 -17.55 -33.58 27.71
C LEU A 15 -17.01 -32.16 27.47
N VAL A 16 -15.85 -32.04 26.79
CA VAL A 16 -15.27 -30.75 26.40
C VAL A 16 -16.19 -30.01 25.43
N LEU A 17 -16.77 -30.68 24.43
CA LEU A 17 -17.75 -30.07 23.53
C LEU A 17 -19.00 -29.59 24.28
N CYS A 18 -19.52 -30.38 25.20
CA CYS A 18 -20.66 -29.98 26.04
C CYS A 18 -20.32 -28.82 26.98
N LEU A 19 -19.10 -28.76 27.52
CA LEU A 19 -18.61 -27.63 28.33
C LEU A 19 -18.43 -26.36 27.50
N CYS A 20 -18.06 -26.46 26.21
CA CYS A 20 -18.00 -25.33 25.27
C CYS A 20 -19.38 -24.84 24.80
N LEU A 21 -20.43 -25.64 24.99
CA LEU A 21 -21.82 -25.30 24.68
C LEU A 21 -22.59 -24.76 25.90
N LEU A 22 -21.98 -24.78 27.10
CA LEU A 22 -22.54 -24.09 28.24
C LEU A 22 -22.43 -22.58 27.97
N PRO A 23 -23.53 -21.81 28.03
CA PRO A 23 -23.45 -20.36 27.92
C PRO A 23 -22.60 -19.86 29.09
N THR A 24 -21.40 -19.35 28.80
CA THR A 24 -20.65 -18.57 29.77
C THR A 24 -21.44 -17.29 29.99
N THR A 25 -22.20 -17.23 31.09
CA THR A 25 -22.69 -15.95 31.59
C THR A 25 -21.46 -15.15 31.98
N ALA A 26 -20.98 -14.29 31.09
CA ALA A 26 -20.03 -13.26 31.47
C ALA A 26 -20.73 -12.41 32.53
N PHE A 27 -20.24 -12.45 33.77
CA PHE A 27 -20.69 -11.52 34.78
C PHE A 27 -20.28 -10.13 34.31
N ALA A 28 -21.24 -9.20 34.22
CA ALA A 28 -20.93 -7.81 33.95
C ALA A 28 -19.89 -7.33 34.97
N ALA A 29 -18.77 -6.83 34.49
CA ALA A 29 -17.76 -6.24 35.33
C ALA A 29 -18.35 -4.96 35.93
N SER A 30 -18.15 -4.76 37.23
CA SER A 30 -18.52 -3.50 37.89
C SER A 30 -17.26 -2.72 38.23
N LYS A 31 -17.26 -1.43 37.91
CA LYS A 31 -16.16 -0.51 38.15
C LYS A 31 -16.59 0.73 38.92
N GLN A 32 -15.67 1.29 39.70
CA GLN A 32 -15.91 2.54 40.43
C GLN A 32 -15.33 3.76 39.71
N VAL A 33 -16.05 4.87 39.74
CA VAL A 33 -15.60 6.14 39.15
C VAL A 33 -14.67 6.91 40.07
N TYR A 34 -13.59 7.46 39.53
CA TYR A 34 -12.67 8.38 40.19
C TYR A 34 -12.56 9.66 39.36
N ILE A 35 -12.83 10.83 39.97
CA ILE A 35 -12.90 12.13 39.31
C ILE A 35 -11.75 13.01 39.78
N TRP A 36 -10.88 13.36 38.84
CA TRP A 36 -9.83 14.36 39.04
C TRP A 36 -10.33 15.75 38.68
N ASN A 37 -10.17 16.70 39.59
CA ASN A 37 -10.47 18.12 39.38
C ASN A 37 -9.15 18.91 39.30
N PHE A 38 -8.77 19.35 38.11
CA PHE A 38 -7.62 20.24 37.93
C PHE A 38 -8.04 21.71 37.89
N PRO A 39 -7.21 22.61 38.44
CA PRO A 39 -5.86 22.38 38.96
C PRO A 39 -5.89 21.75 40.36
N LEU A 40 -4.84 21.00 40.70
CA LEU A 40 -4.62 20.54 42.07
C LEU A 40 -4.29 21.74 42.98
N SER A 41 -4.44 21.57 44.30
CA SER A 41 -4.31 22.66 45.27
C SER A 41 -2.96 23.37 45.24
N ASP A 42 -1.91 22.63 44.88
CA ASP A 42 -0.49 22.97 44.83
C ASP A 42 0.05 23.14 43.40
N ASP A 43 -0.81 23.06 42.38
CA ASP A 43 -0.42 23.34 40.99
C ASP A 43 -0.09 24.83 40.83
N THR A 44 1.11 25.14 40.33
CA THR A 44 1.59 26.52 40.21
C THR A 44 0.80 27.33 39.17
N LEU A 45 0.10 26.66 38.24
CA LEU A 45 -0.78 27.29 37.25
C LEU A 45 -2.21 27.47 37.72
N ARG A 46 -2.51 27.16 38.99
CA ARG A 46 -3.87 27.25 39.55
C ARG A 46 -4.53 28.60 39.37
N THR A 47 -3.77 29.69 39.44
CA THR A 47 -4.27 31.08 39.28
C THR A 47 -3.95 31.68 37.91
N SER A 48 -3.36 30.91 36.99
CA SER A 48 -2.89 31.41 35.69
C SER A 48 -4.00 31.56 34.63
N GLY A 49 -5.26 31.31 35.01
CA GLY A 49 -6.41 31.39 34.11
C GLY A 49 -7.64 30.68 34.67
N LYS A 50 -8.72 30.67 33.89
CA LYS A 50 -9.91 29.90 34.21
C LYS A 50 -9.78 28.46 33.73
N TRP A 51 -9.91 27.52 34.66
CA TRP A 51 -9.85 26.09 34.40
C TRP A 51 -11.20 25.49 34.03
N GLY A 52 -12.28 26.02 34.60
CA GLY A 52 -13.63 25.60 34.27
C GLY A 52 -14.31 26.47 33.21
N HIS A 53 -15.63 26.37 33.16
CA HIS A 53 -16.47 27.06 32.19
C HIS A 53 -17.80 27.49 32.80
N GLY A 54 -18.46 28.46 32.17
CA GLY A 54 -19.83 28.86 32.50
C GLY A 54 -20.85 27.76 32.20
N ALA A 55 -22.14 27.99 32.52
CA ALA A 55 -23.19 27.05 32.12
C ALA A 55 -23.33 27.04 30.59
N LEU A 56 -23.46 25.85 30.01
CA LEU A 56 -23.55 25.65 28.56
C LEU A 56 -24.88 24.98 28.21
N ASN A 57 -25.64 25.61 27.30
CA ASN A 57 -26.82 25.03 26.68
C ASN A 57 -26.41 24.47 25.32
N LEU A 58 -26.10 23.17 25.28
CA LEU A 58 -25.70 22.48 24.06
C LEU A 58 -26.95 22.07 23.26
N ARG A 59 -26.75 21.58 22.03
CA ARG A 59 -27.84 21.11 21.18
C ARG A 59 -28.68 20.01 21.87
N PHE A 60 -29.90 19.82 21.38
CA PHE A 60 -30.80 18.74 21.81
C PHE A 60 -31.11 18.68 23.32
N GLY A 61 -31.02 19.82 24.02
CA GLY A 61 -31.43 19.92 25.42
C GLY A 61 -30.36 19.46 26.43
N TYR A 62 -29.15 19.13 25.97
CA TYR A 62 -28.03 18.87 26.86
C TYR A 62 -27.62 20.17 27.58
N HIS A 63 -27.64 20.15 28.90
CA HIS A 63 -27.28 21.29 29.74
C HIS A 63 -26.14 20.93 30.68
N VAL A 64 -25.01 21.64 30.56
CA VAL A 64 -23.85 21.44 31.41
C VAL A 64 -23.77 22.59 32.41
N ALA A 65 -23.84 22.27 33.70
CA ALA A 65 -23.70 23.27 34.76
C ALA A 65 -22.31 23.92 34.75
N ALA A 66 -22.24 25.16 35.23
CA ALA A 66 -20.97 25.85 35.41
C ALA A 66 -20.05 25.08 36.38
N ASN A 67 -18.75 25.07 36.10
CA ASN A 67 -17.74 24.53 36.98
C ASN A 67 -16.46 25.39 36.95
N ASN A 68 -15.57 25.17 37.90
CA ASN A 68 -14.29 25.87 38.01
C ASN A 68 -13.09 24.98 37.70
N TYR A 69 -13.30 23.77 37.19
CA TYR A 69 -12.26 22.74 37.09
C TYR A 69 -12.25 22.06 35.72
N THR A 70 -11.05 21.73 35.24
CA THR A 70 -10.84 20.77 34.16
C THR A 70 -10.95 19.38 34.75
N GLN A 71 -12.07 18.71 34.48
CA GLN A 71 -12.36 17.41 35.08
C GLN A 71 -11.98 16.23 34.18
N PHE A 72 -11.40 15.20 34.77
CA PHE A 72 -11.15 13.90 34.14
C PHE A 72 -11.74 12.78 34.97
N ARG A 73 -12.03 11.63 34.33
CA ARG A 73 -12.45 10.42 35.02
C ARG A 73 -11.49 9.28 34.74
N CYS A 74 -11.30 8.42 35.73
CA CYS A 74 -10.72 7.10 35.57
C CYS A 74 -11.56 6.07 36.31
N LEU A 75 -11.44 4.80 35.91
CA LEU A 75 -12.18 3.71 36.54
C LEU A 75 -11.27 2.87 37.46
N ASP A 76 -11.84 2.36 38.55
CA ASP A 76 -11.28 1.45 39.58
C ASP A 76 -10.11 1.94 40.42
N SER A 77 -9.43 3.00 39.99
CA SER A 77 -8.29 3.56 40.70
C SER A 77 -8.10 5.02 40.36
N TRP A 78 -7.58 5.79 41.32
CA TRP A 78 -7.04 7.14 41.08
C TRP A 78 -5.90 7.16 40.05
N GLN A 79 -5.31 5.99 39.75
CA GLN A 79 -4.29 5.76 38.73
C GLN A 79 -4.81 4.93 37.55
N GLY A 80 -6.13 4.82 37.40
CA GLY A 80 -6.79 3.99 36.42
C GLY A 80 -6.71 4.57 35.00
N GLU A 81 -7.14 3.75 34.04
CA GLU A 81 -7.35 4.18 32.66
C GLU A 81 -8.33 5.36 32.60
N VAL A 82 -8.06 6.32 31.72
CA VAL A 82 -9.00 7.41 31.45
C VAL A 82 -10.35 6.87 30.97
N ALA A 83 -11.42 7.50 31.44
CA ALA A 83 -12.78 7.27 30.98
C ALA A 83 -13.38 8.59 30.52
N TYR A 84 -14.17 8.53 29.45
CA TYR A 84 -14.75 9.70 28.81
C TYR A 84 -16.26 9.70 28.95
N CYS A 85 -16.82 10.78 29.47
CA CYS A 85 -18.25 10.99 29.56
C CYS A 85 -18.90 10.98 28.16
N ILE A 86 -20.03 10.27 28.05
CA ILE A 86 -20.90 10.27 26.87
C ILE A 86 -22.30 10.85 27.14
N GLU A 87 -22.54 11.40 28.33
CA GLU A 87 -23.81 12.06 28.69
C GLU A 87 -23.57 13.46 29.29
N PRO A 88 -23.40 14.49 28.45
CA PRO A 88 -23.17 15.85 28.90
C PRO A 88 -24.31 16.36 29.80
N GLY A 89 -23.96 16.77 31.02
CA GLY A 89 -24.94 17.32 31.97
C GLY A 89 -25.52 16.34 32.98
N VAL A 90 -25.38 15.03 32.78
CA VAL A 90 -25.76 14.02 33.77
C VAL A 90 -24.75 14.03 34.94
N PRO A 91 -25.19 13.95 36.20
CA PRO A 91 -24.29 14.00 37.34
C PRO A 91 -23.45 12.71 37.48
N GLN A 92 -22.25 12.87 38.05
CA GLN A 92 -21.37 11.77 38.43
C GLN A 92 -20.59 12.14 39.68
N LYS A 93 -20.37 11.19 40.58
CA LYS A 93 -19.64 11.35 41.84
C LYS A 93 -18.51 10.34 41.94
N ASN A 94 -17.55 10.64 42.81
CA ASN A 94 -16.54 9.66 43.18
C ASN A 94 -17.20 8.43 43.79
N TYR A 95 -16.69 7.26 43.41
CA TYR A 95 -17.10 5.93 43.84
C TYR A 95 -18.49 5.50 43.34
N ASP A 96 -19.10 6.23 42.42
CA ASP A 96 -20.26 5.73 41.68
C ASP A 96 -19.89 4.40 40.99
N SER A 97 -20.76 3.42 41.08
CA SER A 97 -20.55 2.07 40.56
C SER A 97 -21.24 1.93 39.21
N LEU A 98 -20.48 1.59 38.19
CA LEU A 98 -20.92 1.40 36.82
C LEU A 98 -20.76 -0.06 36.42
N THR A 99 -21.64 -0.57 35.57
CA THR A 99 -21.50 -1.89 34.95
C THR A 99 -21.10 -1.74 33.48
N ASP A 100 -20.29 -2.66 32.96
CA ASP A 100 -20.01 -2.69 31.53
C ASP A 100 -21.25 -3.08 30.72
N HIS A 101 -21.28 -2.60 29.49
CA HIS A 101 -22.27 -2.98 28.50
C HIS A 101 -21.58 -3.39 27.21
N ASP A 102 -22.14 -4.39 26.55
CA ASP A 102 -21.62 -4.91 25.28
C ASP A 102 -21.92 -3.98 24.09
N ASP A 103 -21.46 -4.40 22.91
CA ASP A 103 -21.60 -3.64 21.67
C ASP A 103 -23.06 -3.36 21.25
N THR A 104 -24.01 -4.19 21.71
CA THR A 104 -25.44 -4.02 21.41
C THR A 104 -26.06 -2.87 22.20
N TRP A 105 -25.35 -2.36 23.21
CA TRP A 105 -25.79 -1.18 23.96
C TRP A 105 -26.06 0.01 23.04
N TRP A 106 -25.20 0.23 22.03
CA TRP A 106 -25.34 1.33 21.08
C TRP A 106 -26.60 1.22 20.21
N ASP A 107 -27.14 0.01 19.99
CA ASP A 107 -28.38 -0.18 19.24
C ASP A 107 -29.62 0.31 20.03
N ARG A 108 -29.49 0.43 21.36
CA ARG A 108 -30.55 0.93 22.24
C ARG A 108 -30.45 2.43 22.48
N MET A 109 -29.36 3.07 22.04
CA MET A 109 -29.17 4.51 22.17
C MET A 109 -30.24 5.24 21.36
N THR A 110 -31.11 5.96 22.05
CA THR A 110 -32.12 6.80 21.40
C THR A 110 -31.53 8.19 21.20
N LEU A 111 -31.41 8.61 19.94
CA LEU A 111 -30.95 9.95 19.59
C LEU A 111 -32.15 10.91 19.41
N PRO A 112 -32.04 12.16 19.86
CA PRO A 112 -33.08 13.17 19.64
C PRO A 112 -33.40 13.38 18.15
N ALA A 113 -34.67 13.71 17.85
CA ALA A 113 -35.08 13.99 16.48
C ALA A 113 -34.24 15.13 15.86
N GLY A 114 -33.74 14.92 14.64
CA GLY A 114 -32.87 15.88 13.94
C GLY A 114 -31.39 15.79 14.29
N HIS A 115 -30.96 14.78 15.08
CA HIS A 115 -29.55 14.45 15.26
C HIS A 115 -28.89 14.10 13.91
N PRO A 116 -27.69 14.64 13.59
CA PRO A 116 -27.06 14.45 12.28
C PRO A 116 -26.46 13.05 12.06
N LEU A 117 -26.41 12.24 13.11
CA LEU A 117 -25.80 10.91 13.13
C LEU A 117 -26.81 9.86 13.59
N THR A 118 -26.63 8.63 13.10
CA THR A 118 -27.23 7.42 13.67
C THR A 118 -26.45 6.93 14.90
N PRO A 119 -27.05 6.08 15.77
CA PRO A 119 -26.33 5.51 16.92
C PRO A 119 -25.03 4.79 16.56
N ARG A 120 -25.04 4.03 15.46
CA ARG A 120 -23.83 3.35 14.96
C ARG A 120 -22.78 4.32 14.43
N GLU A 121 -23.19 5.46 13.85
CA GLU A 121 -22.23 6.51 13.48
C GLU A 121 -21.64 7.22 14.70
N VAL A 122 -22.42 7.46 15.75
CA VAL A 122 -21.91 7.98 17.04
C VAL A 122 -20.85 7.05 17.60
N GLN A 123 -21.17 5.76 17.73
CA GLN A 123 -20.22 4.74 18.20
C GLN A 123 -18.92 4.76 17.37
N ARG A 124 -19.05 4.70 16.04
CA ARG A 124 -17.91 4.68 15.12
C ARG A 124 -17.05 5.93 15.26
N LEU A 125 -17.67 7.12 15.37
CA LEU A 125 -16.95 8.37 15.51
C LEU A 125 -16.28 8.51 16.88
N ILE A 126 -16.92 8.07 17.96
CA ILE A 126 -16.29 8.01 19.29
C ILE A 126 -15.08 7.06 19.25
N GLY A 127 -15.21 5.86 18.68
CA GLY A 127 -14.09 4.94 18.50
C GLY A 127 -12.95 5.55 17.67
N ARG A 128 -13.26 6.30 16.60
CA ARG A 128 -12.25 7.03 15.81
C ARG A 128 -11.59 8.16 16.60
N VAL A 129 -12.35 8.93 17.37
CA VAL A 129 -11.81 9.98 18.25
C VAL A 129 -10.86 9.34 19.26
N MET A 130 -11.24 8.23 19.88
CA MET A 130 -10.39 7.53 20.86
C MET A 130 -9.16 6.85 20.23
N SER A 131 -9.26 6.42 18.97
CA SER A 131 -8.10 5.87 18.23
C SER A 131 -6.96 6.87 18.07
N TYR A 132 -7.28 8.16 18.01
CA TYR A 132 -6.32 9.26 17.89
C TYR A 132 -6.22 10.10 19.18
N GLY A 133 -7.10 9.83 20.12
CA GLY A 133 -7.22 10.48 21.41
C GLY A 133 -6.29 9.86 22.45
N TYR A 134 -6.29 10.45 23.64
CA TYR A 134 -5.59 9.87 24.77
C TYR A 134 -6.40 8.67 25.28
N HIS A 135 -5.73 7.56 25.57
CA HIS A 135 -6.36 6.35 26.11
C HIS A 135 -5.43 5.66 27.13
N GLY A 136 -4.57 6.44 27.78
CA GLY A 136 -3.68 5.98 28.84
C GLY A 136 -4.27 6.19 30.23
N SER A 137 -3.47 5.91 31.26
CA SER A 137 -3.86 6.13 32.65
C SER A 137 -3.68 7.58 33.09
N ILE A 138 -4.64 8.09 33.86
CA ILE A 138 -4.47 9.31 34.65
C ILE A 138 -3.75 8.92 35.92
N GLY A 139 -2.83 9.74 36.43
CA GLY A 139 -2.11 9.43 37.67
C GLY A 139 -1.93 10.65 38.57
N GLY A 140 -1.72 10.41 39.86
CA GLY A 140 -1.55 11.46 40.88
C GLY A 140 -0.30 12.34 40.72
N GLY A 141 0.49 12.14 39.66
CA GLY A 141 1.62 13.00 39.28
C GLY A 141 1.34 13.86 38.04
N TRP A 142 0.08 14.01 37.62
CA TRP A 142 -0.28 14.96 36.57
C TRP A 142 -0.19 16.38 37.12
N TRP A 143 0.74 17.16 36.56
CA TRP A 143 0.93 18.58 36.89
C TRP A 143 0.90 19.38 35.60
N ALA A 144 0.18 20.51 35.59
CA ALA A 144 0.04 21.29 34.37
C ALA A 144 1.23 22.19 34.06
N ASP A 145 2.09 22.46 35.05
CA ASP A 145 3.38 23.12 34.87
C ASP A 145 4.50 22.15 34.43
N VAL A 146 4.26 20.84 34.50
CA VAL A 146 5.17 19.82 33.97
C VAL A 146 4.76 19.44 32.56
N GLU A 147 5.60 19.80 31.58
CA GLU A 147 5.32 19.66 30.15
C GLU A 147 4.78 18.27 29.77
N ALA A 148 5.44 17.19 30.19
CA ALA A 148 5.05 15.83 29.82
C ALA A 148 3.64 15.42 30.31
N THR A 149 3.18 15.99 31.42
CA THR A 149 1.83 15.73 31.95
C THR A 149 0.81 16.77 31.46
N ALA A 150 1.23 18.01 31.23
CA ALA A 150 0.43 19.02 30.57
C ALA A 150 -0.01 18.58 29.15
N GLU A 151 0.89 17.94 28.41
CA GLU A 151 0.59 17.33 27.09
C GLU A 151 -0.48 16.25 27.21
N LYS A 152 -0.36 15.33 28.18
CA LYS A 152 -1.36 14.27 28.42
C LYS A 152 -2.71 14.84 28.85
N MET A 153 -2.73 15.83 29.74
CA MET A 153 -3.92 16.54 30.17
C MET A 153 -4.62 17.21 29.00
N ALA A 154 -3.87 17.92 28.16
CA ALA A 154 -4.39 18.58 26.99
C ALA A 154 -4.97 17.59 25.97
N TRP A 155 -4.25 16.49 25.70
CA TRP A 155 -4.69 15.44 24.80
C TRP A 155 -5.96 14.74 25.30
N ALA A 156 -6.02 14.41 26.59
CA ALA A 156 -7.19 13.82 27.20
C ALA A 156 -8.40 14.77 27.18
N TYR A 157 -8.21 16.05 27.47
CA TYR A 157 -9.32 17.00 27.50
C TYR A 157 -9.85 17.29 26.10
N ALA A 158 -8.97 17.40 25.10
CA ALA A 158 -9.35 17.49 23.69
C ALA A 158 -10.18 16.28 23.24
N THR A 159 -9.79 15.07 23.67
CA THR A 159 -10.52 13.82 23.40
C THR A 159 -11.94 13.87 23.97
N GLN A 160 -12.09 14.31 25.23
CA GLN A 160 -13.40 14.45 25.87
C GLN A 160 -14.31 15.44 25.13
N ILE A 161 -13.78 16.60 24.73
CA ILE A 161 -14.54 17.62 24.01
C ILE A 161 -15.07 17.05 22.70
N LEU A 162 -14.22 16.37 21.92
CA LEU A 162 -14.63 15.79 20.65
C LEU A 162 -15.65 14.66 20.79
N ILE A 163 -15.56 13.86 21.85
CA ILE A 163 -16.61 12.86 22.17
C ILE A 163 -17.95 13.57 22.42
N TRP A 164 -17.95 14.66 23.17
CA TRP A 164 -19.17 15.44 23.40
C TRP A 164 -19.71 16.06 22.13
N GLU A 165 -18.88 16.65 21.28
CA GLU A 165 -19.33 17.18 20.00
C GLU A 165 -20.02 16.12 19.11
N VAL A 166 -19.61 14.85 19.21
CA VAL A 166 -20.31 13.74 18.55
C VAL A 166 -21.68 13.47 19.21
N VAL A 167 -21.71 13.35 20.54
CA VAL A 167 -22.94 13.02 21.31
C VAL A 167 -24.01 14.11 21.18
N VAL A 168 -23.62 15.38 21.21
CA VAL A 168 -24.56 16.50 21.11
C VAL A 168 -24.87 16.87 19.66
N GLY A 169 -24.33 16.14 18.68
CA GLY A 169 -24.58 16.38 17.27
C GLY A 169 -24.02 17.72 16.77
N GLU A 170 -22.87 18.14 17.29
CA GLU A 170 -22.04 19.20 16.71
C GLU A 170 -21.17 18.68 15.55
N ARG A 171 -21.11 17.36 15.33
CA ARG A 171 -20.38 16.72 14.22
C ARG A 171 -21.32 15.99 13.26
N ASP A 172 -21.06 16.12 11.97
CA ASP A 172 -21.70 15.28 10.94
C ASP A 172 -20.96 13.95 10.72
N SER A 173 -21.48 13.10 9.82
CA SER A 173 -20.90 11.78 9.53
C SER A 173 -19.52 11.83 8.86
N SER A 174 -19.15 12.99 8.31
CA SER A 174 -17.81 13.31 7.79
C SER A 174 -16.91 14.00 8.84
N PHE A 175 -17.37 14.08 10.09
CA PHE A 175 -16.71 14.74 11.21
C PHE A 175 -16.48 16.25 11.00
N ARG A 176 -17.28 16.90 10.16
CA ARG A 176 -17.30 18.37 10.04
C ARG A 176 -18.07 18.97 11.21
N HIS A 177 -17.58 20.07 11.75
CA HIS A 177 -18.26 20.79 12.82
C HIS A 177 -19.45 21.57 12.23
N MET A 178 -20.57 21.54 12.93
CA MET A 178 -21.79 22.26 12.57
C MET A 178 -21.79 23.63 13.25
N ASP A 179 -22.20 24.68 12.53
CA ASP A 179 -22.38 26.01 13.13
C ASP A 179 -23.62 26.02 14.04
N VAL A 180 -23.44 25.57 15.28
CA VAL A 180 -24.50 25.51 16.29
C VAL A 180 -24.74 26.84 16.98
N LYS A 181 -23.77 27.76 16.89
CA LYS A 181 -23.87 29.12 17.42
C LYS A 181 -24.94 29.92 16.69
N SER A 182 -25.00 29.85 15.36
CA SER A 182 -26.08 30.49 14.59
C SER A 182 -27.47 29.90 14.89
N MET A 183 -27.52 28.68 15.43
CA MET A 183 -28.75 28.04 15.90
C MET A 183 -29.14 28.42 17.34
N GLY A 184 -28.34 29.24 18.03
CA GLY A 184 -28.61 29.71 19.39
C GLY A 184 -28.08 28.82 20.52
N TYR A 185 -27.22 27.83 20.21
CA TYR A 185 -26.62 26.93 21.19
C TYR A 185 -25.17 27.32 21.53
N ASN A 186 -24.70 26.87 22.69
CA ASN A 186 -23.28 26.82 23.01
C ASN A 186 -22.59 25.68 22.27
N GLU A 187 -21.27 25.79 22.13
CA GLU A 187 -20.39 24.73 21.61
C GLU A 187 -19.74 23.96 22.76
N ALA A 188 -19.56 22.65 22.59
CA ALA A 188 -18.83 21.84 23.57
C ALA A 188 -17.38 22.33 23.78
N LEU A 189 -16.78 22.96 22.75
CA LEU A 189 -15.44 23.56 22.82
C LEU A 189 -15.36 24.74 23.80
N GLU A 190 -16.46 25.41 24.12
CA GLU A 190 -16.50 26.51 25.11
C GLU A 190 -16.21 26.04 26.54
N ARG A 191 -16.09 24.73 26.77
CA ARG A 191 -15.49 24.17 27.98
C ARG A 191 -14.03 24.59 28.18
N VAL A 192 -13.36 25.05 27.13
CA VAL A 192 -12.00 25.57 27.18
C VAL A 192 -12.08 27.09 27.15
N ASP A 193 -12.10 27.71 28.34
CA ASP A 193 -12.10 29.16 28.47
C ASP A 193 -10.91 29.78 27.71
N THR A 194 -11.10 30.98 27.17
CA THR A 194 -10.07 31.68 26.39
C THR A 194 -8.79 31.95 27.18
N THR A 195 -8.89 32.00 28.50
CA THR A 195 -7.78 32.19 29.44
C THR A 195 -7.24 30.88 30.02
N HIS A 196 -7.76 29.72 29.62
CA HIS A 196 -7.33 28.44 30.19
C HIS A 196 -5.81 28.23 30.00
N PRO A 197 -5.04 27.88 31.04
CA PRO A 197 -3.57 27.84 30.96
C PRO A 197 -3.03 26.84 29.93
N LEU A 198 -3.72 25.71 29.75
CA LEU A 198 -3.37 24.71 28.72
C LEU A 198 -4.09 24.91 27.37
N ARG A 199 -4.77 26.04 27.14
CA ARG A 199 -5.66 26.22 25.97
C ARG A 199 -4.96 25.93 24.64
N SER A 200 -3.76 26.46 24.44
CA SER A 200 -3.00 26.28 23.19
C SER A 200 -2.73 24.79 22.92
N LYS A 201 -2.29 24.06 23.94
CA LYS A 201 -2.03 22.60 23.85
C LYS A 201 -3.32 21.82 23.59
N ILE A 202 -4.41 22.14 24.30
CA ILE A 202 -5.72 21.51 24.10
C ILE A 202 -6.18 21.69 22.66
N LEU A 203 -6.11 22.91 22.12
CA LEU A 203 -6.51 23.18 20.74
C LEU A 203 -5.59 22.51 19.71
N SER A 204 -4.30 22.38 20.00
CA SER A 204 -3.37 21.63 19.16
C SER A 204 -3.80 20.16 19.02
N TYR A 205 -4.05 19.47 20.14
CA TYR A 205 -4.55 18.09 20.11
C TYR A 205 -5.94 17.98 19.51
N TYR A 206 -6.85 18.90 19.83
CA TYR A 206 -8.17 18.96 19.24
C TYR A 206 -8.10 18.99 17.70
N ASN A 207 -7.32 19.92 17.14
CA ASN A 207 -7.16 20.03 15.69
C ASN A 207 -6.46 18.81 15.07
N SER A 208 -5.49 18.23 15.78
CA SER A 208 -4.80 17.01 15.36
C SER A 208 -5.75 15.81 15.28
N ILE A 209 -6.60 15.62 16.29
CA ILE A 209 -7.61 14.55 16.31
C ILE A 209 -8.65 14.80 15.22
N VAL A 210 -9.18 16.02 15.09
CA VAL A 210 -10.14 16.38 14.02
C VAL A 210 -9.58 16.03 12.65
N THR A 211 -8.34 16.44 12.37
CA THR A 211 -7.65 16.14 11.12
C THR A 211 -7.51 14.63 10.93
N SER A 212 -7.13 13.90 11.98
CA SER A 212 -6.92 12.46 11.92
C SER A 212 -8.21 11.69 11.66
N VAL A 213 -9.32 12.07 12.30
CA VAL A 213 -10.64 11.47 12.06
C VAL A 213 -11.14 11.78 10.64
N GLN A 214 -11.05 13.04 10.19
CA GLN A 214 -11.49 13.45 8.85
C GLN A 214 -10.65 12.85 7.72
N THR A 215 -9.37 12.57 7.98
CA THR A 215 -8.45 11.97 7.01
C THR A 215 -8.28 10.47 7.20
N HIS A 216 -9.00 9.85 8.15
CA HIS A 216 -8.86 8.44 8.50
C HIS A 216 -8.98 7.54 7.26
N SER A 217 -10.03 7.74 6.46
CA SER A 217 -10.28 6.97 5.24
C SER A 217 -9.79 7.67 3.97
N LYS A 218 -9.05 8.79 4.05
CA LYS A 218 -8.51 9.45 2.85
C LYS A 218 -7.30 8.71 2.31
N ARG A 219 -7.14 8.73 0.99
CA ARG A 219 -6.09 8.07 0.22
C ARG A 219 -5.35 9.11 -0.64
N PRO A 220 -4.15 8.79 -1.14
CA PRO A 220 -3.56 9.57 -2.21
C PRO A 220 -4.53 9.68 -3.38
N SER A 221 -4.64 10.87 -3.96
CA SER A 221 -5.63 11.24 -4.98
C SER A 221 -5.59 10.38 -6.25
N PHE A 222 -4.43 9.80 -6.57
CA PHE A 222 -4.24 8.89 -7.70
C PHE A 222 -4.59 7.42 -7.38
N CYS A 223 -4.92 7.10 -6.12
CA CYS A 223 -5.21 5.74 -5.70
C CYS A 223 -6.72 5.44 -5.67
N GLY A 224 -7.06 4.24 -6.13
CA GLY A 224 -8.38 3.65 -5.94
C GLY A 224 -8.57 3.07 -4.52
N SER A 225 -9.83 2.87 -4.14
CA SER A 225 -10.21 2.10 -2.94
C SER A 225 -10.25 0.59 -3.18
N LEU A 226 -10.25 0.16 -4.44
CA LEU A 226 -10.27 -1.23 -4.90
C LEU A 226 -9.27 -1.41 -6.05
N PRO A 227 -8.75 -2.63 -6.30
CA PRO A 227 -7.92 -2.89 -7.48
C PRO A 227 -8.61 -2.53 -8.81
N SER A 228 -9.94 -2.69 -8.89
CA SER A 228 -10.73 -2.45 -10.09
C SER A 228 -10.90 -0.97 -10.45
N ASN A 229 -10.76 -0.05 -9.48
CA ASN A 229 -10.86 1.40 -9.69
C ASN A 229 -9.52 2.13 -9.50
N ALA A 230 -8.41 1.39 -9.43
CA ALA A 230 -7.07 1.96 -9.37
C ALA A 230 -6.72 2.66 -10.69
N GLY A 231 -6.18 3.88 -10.60
CA GLY A 231 -5.56 4.56 -11.74
C GLY A 231 -4.30 3.82 -12.19
N THR A 232 -3.86 4.06 -13.43
CA THR A 232 -2.62 3.48 -13.97
C THR A 232 -1.58 4.58 -14.14
N LEU A 233 -0.40 4.36 -13.55
CA LEU A 233 0.81 5.13 -13.84
C LEU A 233 1.66 4.32 -14.83
N GLU A 234 1.94 4.91 -15.98
CA GLU A 234 2.84 4.34 -16.98
C GLU A 234 4.26 4.89 -16.76
N LEU A 235 5.25 4.01 -16.71
CA LEU A 235 6.66 4.34 -16.52
C LEU A 235 7.37 4.43 -17.87
N SER A 236 8.22 5.45 -18.05
CA SER A 236 8.97 5.66 -19.28
C SER A 236 10.44 5.31 -19.08
N TRP A 237 11.09 4.77 -20.11
CA TRP A 237 12.53 4.52 -20.08
C TRP A 237 13.31 5.85 -20.10
N ASP A 238 14.19 6.06 -19.12
CA ASP A 238 15.00 7.28 -19.03
C ASP A 238 16.42 7.14 -19.59
N GLY A 239 16.80 5.94 -20.02
CA GLY A 239 18.15 5.58 -20.45
C GLY A 239 18.83 4.56 -19.54
N SER A 240 18.33 4.36 -18.32
CA SER A 240 18.87 3.40 -17.34
C SER A 240 17.80 2.51 -16.71
N GLU A 241 16.62 3.05 -16.41
CA GLU A 241 15.49 2.31 -15.84
C GLU A 241 14.16 2.89 -16.34
N PHE A 242 13.05 2.18 -16.08
CA PHE A 242 11.71 2.72 -16.26
C PHE A 242 11.34 3.55 -15.04
N VAL A 243 11.01 4.82 -15.23
CA VAL A 243 10.67 5.75 -14.16
C VAL A 243 9.36 6.47 -14.46
N GLY A 244 8.55 6.68 -13.44
CA GLY A 244 7.35 7.51 -13.51
C GLY A 244 7.04 8.11 -12.15
N SER A 245 6.40 9.29 -12.18
CA SER A 245 6.04 10.01 -10.96
C SER A 245 4.58 10.47 -11.01
N VAL A 246 3.94 10.50 -9.85
CA VAL A 246 2.57 10.98 -9.68
C VAL A 246 2.44 11.82 -8.42
N THR A 247 1.71 12.93 -8.52
CA THR A 247 1.52 13.88 -7.41
C THR A 247 0.22 13.61 -6.67
N ASP A 248 0.27 13.60 -5.34
CA ASP A 248 -0.87 13.50 -4.47
C ASP A 248 -1.47 14.87 -4.10
N ALA A 249 -2.61 15.21 -4.70
CA ALA A 249 -3.40 16.39 -4.34
C ALA A 249 -4.06 16.31 -2.94
N ASN A 250 -4.18 15.13 -2.34
CA ASN A 250 -4.81 14.96 -1.02
C ASN A 250 -3.84 15.10 0.15
N GLY A 251 -2.53 15.18 -0.09
CA GLY A 251 -1.52 15.31 0.98
C GLY A 251 -1.45 14.12 1.93
N MET A 252 -1.84 12.93 1.46
CA MET A 252 -1.88 11.69 2.23
C MET A 252 -0.64 10.81 2.01
N LEU A 253 0.17 11.07 0.98
CA LEU A 253 1.25 10.20 0.53
C LEU A 253 2.18 9.72 1.67
N GLU A 254 2.59 10.61 2.57
CA GLU A 254 3.51 10.24 3.67
C GLU A 254 2.91 9.28 4.69
N ARG A 255 1.59 9.19 4.74
CA ARG A 255 0.87 8.26 5.63
C ARG A 255 0.75 6.86 5.05
N TYR A 256 1.24 6.63 3.83
CA TYR A 256 1.17 5.34 3.14
C TYR A 256 2.56 4.76 2.86
N SER A 257 2.61 3.44 2.87
CA SER A 257 3.72 2.62 2.41
C SER A 257 3.24 1.77 1.23
N PHE A 258 4.03 1.67 0.17
CA PHE A 258 3.65 0.98 -1.07
C PHE A 258 4.49 -0.26 -1.30
N SER A 259 3.86 -1.31 -1.83
CA SER A 259 4.51 -2.56 -2.19
C SER A 259 3.81 -3.21 -3.39
N CYS A 260 4.55 -4.03 -4.14
CA CYS A 260 4.05 -4.83 -5.25
C CYS A 260 4.58 -6.25 -5.10
N GLU A 261 3.72 -7.26 -5.21
CA GLU A 261 4.14 -8.67 -5.16
C GLU A 261 4.48 -9.20 -6.56
N ASP A 262 3.83 -8.66 -7.60
CA ASP A 262 3.92 -9.17 -8.97
C ASP A 262 5.09 -8.58 -9.78
N ALA A 263 5.82 -7.61 -9.23
CA ALA A 263 6.94 -6.94 -9.91
C ALA A 263 7.94 -6.32 -8.93
N ASP A 264 9.22 -6.34 -9.30
CA ASP A 264 10.32 -5.69 -8.58
C ASP A 264 10.28 -4.17 -8.82
N LEU A 265 9.48 -3.46 -8.01
CA LEU A 265 9.32 -2.01 -8.08
C LEU A 265 10.02 -1.31 -6.91
N ALA A 266 10.76 -0.24 -7.20
CA ALA A 266 11.28 0.68 -6.21
C ALA A 266 10.33 1.87 -6.02
N PHE A 267 10.13 2.29 -4.77
CA PHE A 267 9.26 3.42 -4.43
C PHE A 267 10.05 4.47 -3.66
N SER A 268 9.96 5.74 -4.07
CA SER A 268 10.48 6.88 -3.33
C SER A 268 9.44 7.98 -3.21
N LYS A 269 9.50 8.73 -2.11
CA LYS A 269 8.57 9.83 -1.80
C LYS A 269 9.36 11.12 -1.63
N SER A 270 8.90 12.19 -2.27
CA SER A 270 9.43 13.55 -2.07
C SER A 270 8.27 14.52 -1.95
N GLY A 271 8.00 14.96 -0.71
CA GLY A 271 6.78 15.72 -0.39
C GLY A 271 5.53 14.92 -0.74
N ASN A 272 4.71 15.46 -1.65
CA ASN A 272 3.51 14.77 -2.14
C ASN A 272 3.71 14.06 -3.49
N VAL A 273 4.94 13.84 -3.93
CA VAL A 273 5.23 13.13 -5.19
C VAL A 273 5.72 11.72 -4.88
N LEU A 274 5.03 10.72 -5.44
CA LEU A 274 5.48 9.34 -5.48
C LEU A 274 6.25 9.11 -6.77
N THR A 275 7.46 8.60 -6.68
CA THR A 275 8.25 8.12 -7.82
C THR A 275 8.37 6.60 -7.73
N VAL A 276 8.10 5.95 -8.85
CA VAL A 276 8.19 4.50 -9.01
C VAL A 276 9.22 4.20 -10.10
N SER A 277 10.10 3.23 -9.85
CA SER A 277 11.04 2.77 -10.86
C SER A 277 11.25 1.26 -10.89
N THR A 278 11.73 0.76 -12.02
CA THR A 278 12.10 -0.66 -12.22
C THR A 278 13.04 -0.82 -13.41
N GLU A 279 13.96 -1.79 -13.33
CA GLU A 279 14.88 -2.11 -14.44
C GLU A 279 14.22 -3.01 -15.50
N LYS A 280 13.23 -3.81 -15.11
CA LYS A 280 12.59 -4.80 -16.00
C LYS A 280 11.27 -4.27 -16.55
N PRO A 281 10.95 -4.55 -17.82
CA PRO A 281 9.68 -4.16 -18.40
C PRO A 281 8.50 -4.87 -17.70
N VAL A 282 7.40 -4.14 -17.54
CA VAL A 282 6.13 -4.60 -16.98
C VAL A 282 5.04 -4.32 -18.02
N PRO A 283 4.87 -5.20 -19.03
CA PRO A 283 4.01 -4.92 -20.19
C PRO A 283 2.52 -4.95 -19.83
N GLU A 284 2.13 -5.83 -18.91
CA GLU A 284 0.78 -5.88 -18.36
C GLU A 284 0.72 -5.14 -17.03
N ALA A 285 -0.36 -4.38 -16.81
CA ALA A 285 -0.48 -3.56 -15.62
C ALA A 285 -0.60 -4.39 -14.33
N VAL A 286 0.39 -4.28 -13.45
CA VAL A 286 0.41 -4.91 -12.13
C VAL A 286 -0.22 -4.01 -11.07
N THR A 287 -0.72 -4.60 -9.98
CA THR A 287 -1.39 -3.85 -8.90
C THR A 287 -0.44 -3.59 -7.74
N VAL A 288 -0.14 -2.32 -7.49
CA VAL A 288 0.54 -1.85 -6.30
C VAL A 288 -0.46 -1.64 -5.17
N VAL A 289 -0.12 -2.14 -3.98
CA VAL A 289 -0.89 -1.97 -2.76
C VAL A 289 -0.20 -0.92 -1.88
N GLY A 290 -0.90 0.19 -1.64
CA GLY A 290 -0.58 1.17 -0.62
C GLY A 290 -1.29 0.83 0.69
N SER A 291 -0.55 0.66 1.78
CA SER A 291 -1.09 0.47 3.13
C SER A 291 -0.90 1.72 3.97
N LYS A 292 -1.99 2.23 4.57
CA LYS A 292 -1.90 3.37 5.48
C LYS A 292 -1.25 2.96 6.81
N ASN A 293 -0.18 3.65 7.18
CA ASN A 293 0.61 3.40 8.37
C ASN A 293 -0.20 3.64 9.65
N GLY A 294 -0.08 2.72 10.62
CA GLY A 294 -0.62 2.90 11.97
C GLY A 294 -2.15 3.02 12.05
N THR A 295 -2.88 2.38 11.14
CA THR A 295 -4.35 2.41 11.17
C THR A 295 -4.92 1.35 12.12
N THR A 296 -5.48 1.84 13.23
CA THR A 296 -6.23 1.05 14.20
C THR A 296 -7.57 1.71 14.47
N HIS A 297 -8.54 0.90 14.89
CA HIS A 297 -9.80 1.35 15.46
C HIS A 297 -9.85 0.95 16.93
N ALA A 298 -10.09 1.91 17.81
CA ALA A 298 -10.32 1.65 19.21
C ALA A 298 -11.70 1.00 19.38
N GLY A 299 -11.71 -0.22 19.91
CA GLY A 299 -12.90 -0.75 20.55
C GLY A 299 -13.21 0.07 21.79
N VAL A 300 -14.50 0.29 22.04
CA VAL A 300 -15.00 1.10 23.15
C VAL A 300 -15.90 0.26 24.03
N VAL A 301 -15.68 0.30 25.34
CA VAL A 301 -16.60 -0.28 26.33
C VAL A 301 -17.42 0.84 26.93
N VAL A 302 -18.75 0.67 26.97
CA VAL A 302 -19.63 1.59 27.68
C VAL A 302 -19.78 1.12 29.12
N TRP A 303 -19.64 2.04 30.07
CA TRP A 303 -19.85 1.82 31.50
C TRP A 303 -20.97 2.74 31.95
N GLY A 304 -22.02 2.15 32.51
CA GLY A 304 -23.23 2.86 32.86
C GLY A 304 -24.07 2.17 33.90
N ASP A 305 -25.05 2.89 34.46
CA ASP A 305 -26.06 2.33 35.36
C ASP A 305 -27.22 1.62 34.61
N GLY A 306 -27.15 1.62 33.28
CA GLY A 306 -28.16 1.04 32.39
C GLY A 306 -29.31 1.98 32.03
N VAL A 307 -29.25 3.26 32.44
CA VAL A 307 -30.28 4.27 32.20
C VAL A 307 -29.74 5.38 31.30
N TRP A 308 -29.92 5.22 29.98
CA TRP A 308 -29.50 6.24 29.00
C TRP A 308 -30.47 7.43 28.91
N GLY A 309 -29.92 8.64 28.85
CA GLY A 309 -30.65 9.86 28.44
C GLY A 309 -31.65 10.37 29.48
N SER A 310 -31.65 9.82 30.69
CA SER A 310 -32.41 10.36 31.81
C SER A 310 -31.56 11.35 32.62
N ALA A 311 -32.12 12.49 33.00
CA ALA A 311 -31.44 13.45 33.88
C ALA A 311 -31.29 12.94 35.34
N THR A 312 -31.77 11.72 35.62
CA THR A 312 -31.87 11.14 36.98
C THR A 312 -30.90 9.99 37.24
N GLY A 313 -30.13 9.55 36.23
CA GLY A 313 -29.14 8.46 36.31
C GLY A 313 -27.72 8.94 36.62
N ILE A 314 -26.79 7.99 36.68
CA ILE A 314 -25.35 8.21 36.77
C ILE A 314 -24.81 8.37 35.35
N GLN A 315 -23.99 9.39 35.13
CA GLN A 315 -23.36 9.66 33.82
C GLN A 315 -22.61 8.44 33.27
N ASP A 316 -22.99 8.03 32.07
CA ASP A 316 -22.31 6.98 31.33
C ASP A 316 -20.95 7.48 30.80
N VAL A 317 -19.98 6.56 30.79
CA VAL A 317 -18.63 6.80 30.27
C VAL A 317 -18.19 5.70 29.31
N VAL A 318 -17.22 6.00 28.46
CA VAL A 318 -16.52 5.02 27.63
C VAL A 318 -15.05 4.92 28.01
N THR A 319 -14.52 3.69 27.98
CA THR A 319 -13.07 3.43 28.06
C THR A 319 -12.58 2.77 26.78
N TYR A 320 -11.28 2.84 26.54
CA TYR A 320 -10.66 2.09 25.47
C TYR A 320 -10.65 0.61 25.87
N SER A 321 -10.89 -0.29 24.91
CA SER A 321 -10.84 -1.74 25.16
C SER A 321 -9.61 -2.37 24.53
N ALA A 322 -9.49 -2.19 23.22
CA ALA A 322 -8.45 -2.79 22.40
C ALA A 322 -8.29 -2.03 21.08
N SER A 323 -7.10 -2.11 20.51
CA SER A 323 -6.84 -1.68 19.14
C SER A 323 -7.20 -2.83 18.21
N VAL A 324 -8.29 -2.67 17.48
CA VAL A 324 -8.67 -3.57 16.39
C VAL A 324 -7.99 -3.07 15.11
N ARG A 325 -7.47 -4.01 14.31
CA ARG A 325 -6.87 -3.69 13.02
C ARG A 325 -7.95 -3.09 12.10
N ASP A 326 -7.74 -1.87 11.62
CA ASP A 326 -8.65 -1.16 10.70
C ASP A 326 -7.87 -0.70 9.46
N PRO A 327 -7.41 -1.67 8.62
CA PRO A 327 -6.46 -1.37 7.57
C PRO A 327 -7.13 -0.53 6.47
N VAL A 328 -6.54 0.62 6.17
CA VAL A 328 -6.95 1.45 5.03
C VAL A 328 -5.98 1.19 3.89
N THR A 329 -6.43 0.44 2.88
CA THR A 329 -5.67 0.12 1.66
C THR A 329 -6.00 1.09 0.53
N ALA A 330 -5.00 1.39 -0.29
CA ALA A 330 -5.04 2.21 -1.49
C ALA A 330 -4.43 1.41 -2.66
N TYR A 331 -4.95 1.56 -3.87
CA TYR A 331 -4.50 0.77 -5.02
C TYR A 331 -4.09 1.67 -6.18
N LEU A 332 -2.94 1.36 -6.79
CA LEU A 332 -2.40 2.00 -7.99
C LEU A 332 -1.97 0.89 -8.96
N LYS A 333 -2.18 1.07 -10.26
CA LYS A 333 -1.65 0.16 -11.28
C LYS A 333 -0.36 0.72 -11.88
N ILE A 334 0.59 -0.15 -12.16
CA ILE A 334 1.86 0.21 -12.79
C ILE A 334 2.04 -0.63 -14.05
N LYS A 335 2.47 0.01 -15.13
CA LYS A 335 2.99 -0.65 -16.33
C LYS A 335 4.13 0.17 -16.90
N THR A 336 4.96 -0.44 -17.73
CA THR A 336 6.00 0.26 -18.47
C THR A 336 5.51 0.60 -19.88
N ALA A 337 5.91 1.75 -20.39
CA ALA A 337 5.79 2.04 -21.81
C ALA A 337 6.62 1.03 -22.63
N ALA A 338 6.20 0.77 -23.86
CA ALA A 338 7.01 -0.03 -24.78
C ALA A 338 8.30 0.74 -25.13
N ILE A 339 9.43 0.03 -25.17
CA ILE A 339 10.66 0.55 -25.77
C ILE A 339 10.68 0.07 -27.23
N PRO A 340 10.73 0.97 -28.22
CA PRO A 340 10.89 0.56 -29.61
C PRO A 340 12.31 0.07 -29.84
N GLY A 341 12.43 -1.14 -30.36
CA GLY A 341 13.66 -1.73 -30.85
C GLY A 341 13.82 -1.58 -32.36
N ARG A 342 15.04 -1.77 -32.83
CA ARG A 342 15.43 -1.66 -34.23
C ARG A 342 16.51 -2.68 -34.58
N ILE A 343 16.34 -3.34 -35.71
CA ILE A 343 17.37 -4.19 -36.32
C ILE A 343 17.68 -3.64 -37.71
N THR A 344 18.95 -3.32 -37.97
CA THR A 344 19.46 -2.88 -39.26
C THR A 344 20.43 -3.92 -39.81
N VAL A 345 20.23 -4.34 -41.05
CA VAL A 345 21.21 -5.13 -41.80
C VAL A 345 21.82 -4.25 -42.89
N LYS A 346 23.15 -4.19 -42.91
CA LYS A 346 23.96 -3.61 -43.99
C LYS A 346 24.59 -4.73 -44.79
N LYS A 347 24.36 -4.71 -46.10
CA LYS A 347 24.81 -5.74 -47.01
C LYS A 347 25.86 -5.20 -47.95
N VAL A 348 27.00 -5.87 -47.97
CA VAL A 348 28.16 -5.49 -48.76
C VAL A 348 28.77 -6.67 -49.52
N ASP A 349 29.57 -6.37 -50.54
CA ASP A 349 30.46 -7.32 -51.20
C ASP A 349 31.81 -7.45 -50.45
N ALA A 350 32.73 -8.23 -51.02
CA ALA A 350 34.06 -8.48 -50.46
C ALA A 350 34.91 -7.21 -50.34
N GLU A 351 34.68 -6.22 -51.20
CA GLU A 351 35.35 -4.92 -51.23
C GLU A 351 34.67 -3.88 -50.31
N GLY A 352 33.53 -4.22 -49.70
CA GLY A 352 32.77 -3.36 -48.80
C GLY A 352 31.77 -2.43 -49.51
N ALA A 353 31.53 -2.61 -50.81
CA ALA A 353 30.54 -1.83 -51.55
C ALA A 353 29.12 -2.33 -51.26
N PRO A 354 28.12 -1.44 -51.16
CA PRO A 354 26.74 -1.80 -50.80
C PRO A 354 26.05 -2.64 -51.89
N LEU A 355 25.32 -3.67 -51.46
CA LEU A 355 24.56 -4.56 -52.35
C LEU A 355 23.05 -4.29 -52.26
N GLN A 356 22.46 -3.90 -53.39
CA GLN A 356 21.02 -3.64 -53.54
C GLN A 356 20.24 -4.91 -53.94
N GLY A 357 18.97 -4.98 -53.56
CA GLY A 357 18.04 -6.03 -54.00
C GLY A 357 18.21 -7.38 -53.29
N ILE A 358 18.89 -7.39 -52.15
CA ILE A 358 19.10 -8.57 -51.31
C ILE A 358 17.91 -8.68 -50.35
N ARG A 359 17.25 -9.84 -50.33
CA ARG A 359 16.01 -10.03 -49.53
C ARG A 359 16.31 -10.73 -48.21
N PHE A 360 15.75 -10.18 -47.14
CA PHE A 360 15.83 -10.69 -45.78
C PHE A 360 14.44 -10.99 -45.23
N LEU A 361 14.36 -12.07 -44.45
CA LEU A 361 13.21 -12.42 -43.65
C LEU A 361 13.54 -12.14 -42.17
N LEU A 362 12.67 -11.38 -41.52
CA LEU A 362 12.64 -11.19 -40.07
C LEU A 362 11.52 -12.06 -39.49
N GLU A 363 11.87 -12.89 -38.53
CA GLU A 363 10.95 -13.72 -37.76
C GLU A 363 11.04 -13.39 -36.27
N SER A 364 9.98 -13.69 -35.52
CA SER A 364 9.95 -13.58 -34.06
C SER A 364 9.50 -14.88 -33.39
N SER A 365 9.90 -15.07 -32.14
CA SER A 365 9.51 -16.22 -31.33
C SER A 365 9.52 -15.90 -29.84
N ALA A 366 8.59 -16.47 -29.09
CA ALA A 366 8.59 -16.42 -27.63
C ALA A 366 9.40 -17.57 -26.99
N ASP A 367 9.68 -18.64 -27.74
CA ASP A 367 10.27 -19.89 -27.22
C ASP A 367 11.48 -20.40 -28.02
N GLN A 368 11.91 -19.66 -29.06
CA GLN A 368 12.96 -20.03 -30.03
C GLN A 368 12.67 -21.28 -30.86
N VAL A 369 11.49 -21.89 -30.72
CA VAL A 369 11.09 -23.11 -31.43
C VAL A 369 10.05 -22.77 -32.49
N ASN A 370 9.01 -22.05 -32.09
CA ASN A 370 7.91 -21.63 -32.95
C ASN A 370 8.19 -20.21 -33.46
N TRP A 371 8.61 -20.12 -34.72
CA TRP A 371 8.93 -18.87 -35.39
C TRP A 371 7.75 -18.36 -36.21
N GLN A 372 7.49 -17.06 -36.14
CA GLN A 372 6.46 -16.36 -36.90
C GLN A 372 7.10 -15.29 -37.78
N ASP A 373 6.71 -15.26 -39.05
CA ASP A 373 7.12 -14.21 -39.99
C ASP A 373 6.64 -12.85 -39.49
N VAL A 374 7.58 -11.93 -39.27
CA VAL A 374 7.28 -10.54 -38.91
C VAL A 374 7.22 -9.70 -40.18
N SER A 375 8.26 -9.78 -41.00
CA SER A 375 8.38 -8.97 -42.21
C SER A 375 9.44 -9.54 -43.15
N THR A 376 9.25 -9.32 -44.45
CA THR A 376 10.26 -9.56 -45.48
C THR A 376 10.60 -8.23 -46.14
N ALA A 377 11.89 -7.92 -46.30
CA ALA A 377 12.31 -6.65 -46.86
C ALA A 377 13.60 -6.78 -47.69
N GLU A 378 13.80 -5.84 -48.62
CA GLU A 378 14.92 -5.84 -49.57
C GLU A 378 15.85 -4.65 -49.32
N THR A 379 17.14 -4.84 -49.55
CA THR A 379 18.12 -3.75 -49.43
C THR A 379 17.91 -2.70 -50.52
N GLY A 380 17.87 -1.44 -50.10
CA GLY A 380 17.82 -0.30 -51.01
C GLY A 380 19.17 0.00 -51.69
N ALA A 381 19.26 1.12 -52.42
CA ALA A 381 20.50 1.53 -53.10
C ALA A 381 21.71 1.75 -52.15
N GLY A 382 21.45 2.04 -50.87
CA GLY A 382 22.48 2.13 -49.83
C GLY A 382 22.92 0.78 -49.25
N GLY A 383 22.39 -0.33 -49.77
CA GLY A 383 22.72 -1.68 -49.31
C GLY A 383 22.18 -2.01 -47.92
N SER A 384 21.14 -1.34 -47.43
CA SER A 384 20.62 -1.58 -46.08
C SER A 384 19.12 -1.82 -46.04
N VAL A 385 18.70 -2.54 -45.01
CA VAL A 385 17.31 -2.74 -44.59
C VAL A 385 17.22 -2.49 -43.08
N CYS A 386 16.11 -1.91 -42.64
CA CYS A 386 15.88 -1.55 -41.25
C CYS A 386 14.44 -1.90 -40.86
N TRP A 387 14.29 -2.63 -39.76
CA TRP A 387 13.01 -2.85 -39.09
C TRP A 387 12.99 -2.03 -37.80
N GLU A 388 11.98 -1.19 -37.64
CA GLU A 388 11.76 -0.31 -36.48
C GLU A 388 10.52 -0.78 -35.69
N ASP A 389 10.27 -0.15 -34.54
CA ASP A 389 9.13 -0.45 -33.65
C ASP A 389 9.04 -1.92 -33.22
N LEU A 390 10.19 -2.59 -33.14
CA LEU A 390 10.27 -3.96 -32.65
C LEU A 390 10.05 -3.98 -31.13
N THR A 391 9.42 -5.03 -30.60
CA THR A 391 9.29 -5.23 -29.16
C THR A 391 10.67 -5.45 -28.55
N ALA A 392 11.10 -4.56 -27.64
CA ALA A 392 12.37 -4.64 -26.93
C ALA A 392 12.17 -4.88 -25.42
N ASP A 393 11.55 -6.03 -25.09
CA ASP A 393 11.19 -6.44 -23.73
C ASP A 393 12.15 -7.48 -23.11
N GLY A 394 13.18 -7.91 -23.85
CA GLY A 394 14.10 -8.98 -23.47
C GLY A 394 13.50 -10.39 -23.49
N GLY A 395 12.21 -10.53 -23.80
CA GLY A 395 11.49 -11.81 -23.86
C GLY A 395 11.19 -12.28 -25.28
N THR A 396 11.10 -11.34 -26.24
CA THR A 396 10.84 -11.63 -27.65
C THR A 396 12.15 -11.88 -28.40
N TYR A 397 12.32 -13.10 -28.95
CA TYR A 397 13.44 -13.45 -29.81
C TYR A 397 13.15 -13.03 -31.25
N TYR A 398 14.16 -12.51 -31.93
CA TYR A 398 14.16 -12.24 -33.36
C TYR A 398 15.21 -13.07 -34.07
N ARG A 399 14.90 -13.44 -35.31
CA ARG A 399 15.81 -14.10 -36.23
C ARG A 399 15.80 -13.37 -37.57
N VAL A 400 16.99 -13.10 -38.11
CA VAL A 400 17.15 -12.51 -39.43
C VAL A 400 17.88 -13.47 -40.35
N THR A 401 17.25 -13.82 -41.48
CA THR A 401 17.79 -14.78 -42.44
C THR A 401 17.85 -14.17 -43.84
N GLU A 402 18.96 -14.36 -44.56
CA GLU A 402 19.02 -14.02 -45.99
C GLU A 402 18.20 -15.06 -46.78
N VAL A 403 17.20 -14.60 -47.53
CA VAL A 403 16.34 -15.50 -48.32
C VAL A 403 16.57 -15.36 -49.83
N GLN A 404 17.26 -14.29 -50.26
CA GLN A 404 17.65 -14.10 -51.65
C GLN A 404 18.95 -13.28 -51.74
N ALA A 405 19.98 -13.86 -52.37
CA ALA A 405 21.24 -13.20 -52.68
C ALA A 405 21.19 -12.49 -54.05
N ALA A 406 22.16 -11.61 -54.29
CA ALA A 406 22.40 -11.03 -55.62
C ALA A 406 22.86 -12.10 -56.61
N GLU A 407 22.61 -11.85 -57.90
CA GLU A 407 23.06 -12.74 -58.97
C GLU A 407 24.59 -12.94 -58.92
N GLY A 408 25.04 -14.19 -58.94
CA GLY A 408 26.46 -14.56 -58.84
C GLY A 408 27.03 -14.61 -57.41
N MET A 409 26.25 -14.23 -56.40
CA MET A 409 26.64 -14.28 -54.99
C MET A 409 26.13 -15.55 -54.29
N THR A 410 26.84 -15.99 -53.25
CA THR A 410 26.41 -17.12 -52.42
C THR A 410 25.39 -16.67 -51.39
N LEU A 411 24.29 -17.42 -51.24
CA LEU A 411 23.28 -17.19 -50.20
C LEU A 411 23.83 -17.53 -48.81
N LEU A 412 23.65 -16.62 -47.85
CA LEU A 412 23.95 -16.87 -46.43
C LEU A 412 22.79 -17.65 -45.79
N ALA A 413 22.86 -18.98 -45.88
CA ALA A 413 21.81 -19.87 -45.42
C ALA A 413 21.67 -19.95 -43.88
N GLU A 414 22.70 -19.55 -43.13
CA GLU A 414 22.64 -19.44 -41.68
C GLU A 414 22.07 -18.08 -41.26
N PRO A 415 21.29 -18.00 -40.17
CA PRO A 415 20.77 -16.73 -39.68
C PRO A 415 21.88 -15.72 -39.37
N LEU A 416 21.70 -14.49 -39.83
CA LEU A 416 22.59 -13.36 -39.57
C LEU A 416 22.48 -12.84 -38.12
N PHE A 417 21.33 -13.06 -37.50
CA PHE A 417 21.06 -12.70 -36.12
C PHE A 417 20.04 -13.65 -35.52
N VAL A 418 20.28 -14.05 -34.28
CA VAL A 418 19.31 -14.71 -33.40
C VAL A 418 19.52 -14.13 -32.00
N GLY A 419 18.53 -13.42 -31.46
CA GLY A 419 18.67 -12.77 -30.16
C GLY A 419 17.43 -11.97 -29.77
N THR A 420 17.44 -11.43 -28.55
CA THR A 420 16.39 -10.55 -28.03
C THR A 420 16.78 -9.09 -28.19
N LEU A 421 15.79 -8.21 -28.18
CA LEU A 421 16.00 -6.77 -27.98
C LEU A 421 15.56 -6.44 -26.57
N ASP A 422 16.34 -5.65 -25.85
CA ASP A 422 15.98 -5.14 -24.53
C ASP A 422 16.37 -3.67 -24.40
N ALA A 423 16.19 -3.09 -23.21
CA ALA A 423 16.44 -1.68 -23.00
C ALA A 423 17.91 -1.26 -23.22
N ASN A 424 18.87 -2.17 -23.08
CA ASN A 424 20.30 -1.95 -23.30
C ASN A 424 20.70 -2.20 -24.77
N ASP A 425 20.15 -3.25 -25.38
CA ASP A 425 20.49 -3.71 -26.74
C ASP A 425 19.30 -3.60 -27.71
N ARG A 426 18.60 -2.47 -27.66
CA ARG A 426 17.43 -2.21 -28.54
C ARG A 426 17.80 -1.87 -29.98
N ASP A 427 19.05 -1.49 -30.26
CA ASP A 427 19.52 -1.00 -31.56
C ASP A 427 20.61 -1.91 -32.12
N ILE A 428 20.21 -2.92 -32.89
CA ILE A 428 21.13 -3.90 -33.46
C ILE A 428 21.50 -3.49 -34.89
N THR A 429 22.80 -3.42 -35.19
CA THR A 429 23.31 -3.25 -36.56
C THR A 429 24.20 -4.42 -36.93
N ILE A 430 23.82 -5.14 -37.98
CA ILE A 430 24.55 -6.28 -38.53
C ILE A 430 25.15 -5.85 -39.88
N THR A 431 26.42 -6.18 -40.11
CA THR A 431 27.04 -6.04 -41.43
C THR A 431 27.32 -7.43 -41.99
N ALA A 432 26.67 -7.78 -43.10
CA ALA A 432 26.81 -9.09 -43.76
C ALA A 432 27.52 -8.94 -45.11
N CYS A 433 28.55 -9.76 -45.34
CA CYS A 433 29.34 -9.76 -46.57
C CYS A 433 28.97 -10.97 -47.45
N ASN A 434 28.70 -10.74 -48.74
CA ASN A 434 28.55 -11.82 -49.73
C ASN A 434 29.80 -11.86 -50.60
N ASN A 435 30.37 -13.05 -50.71
CA ASN A 435 31.43 -13.30 -51.68
C ASN A 435 30.82 -13.89 -52.96
N ALA A 436 31.40 -13.51 -54.10
CA ALA A 436 31.15 -14.19 -55.35
C ALA A 436 31.46 -15.68 -55.16
N GLY A 437 30.53 -16.55 -55.55
CA GLY A 437 30.71 -17.99 -55.39
C GLY A 437 32.05 -18.44 -55.98
N PHE A 438 32.75 -19.32 -55.27
CA PHE A 438 34.01 -19.87 -55.77
C PHE A 438 33.73 -20.69 -57.04
N ALA A 439 33.92 -20.08 -58.21
CA ALA A 439 33.87 -20.79 -59.48
C ALA A 439 35.16 -21.62 -59.60
N LEU A 440 35.08 -22.92 -59.32
CA LEU A 440 36.13 -23.84 -59.73
C LEU A 440 36.30 -23.69 -61.25
N PRO A 441 37.52 -23.41 -61.77
CA PRO A 441 37.71 -23.40 -63.20
C PRO A 441 37.45 -24.81 -63.71
N PHE A 442 36.41 -24.98 -64.53
CA PHE A 442 36.28 -26.13 -65.40
C PHE A 442 37.42 -26.05 -66.42
N THR A 443 38.59 -26.60 -66.08
CA THR A 443 39.60 -26.97 -67.08
C THR A 443 39.17 -28.28 -67.73
N GLY A 444 38.08 -28.21 -68.49
CA GLY A 444 37.65 -29.27 -69.41
C GLY A 444 38.57 -29.30 -70.62
N GLY A 445 39.78 -29.82 -70.44
CA GLY A 445 40.64 -30.25 -71.55
C GLY A 445 40.02 -31.48 -72.19
N ALA A 446 39.74 -31.41 -73.50
CA ALA A 446 39.33 -32.56 -74.28
C ALA A 446 40.44 -33.62 -74.26
N GLY A 447 40.14 -34.76 -73.64
CA GLY A 447 40.97 -35.96 -73.70
C GLY A 447 41.40 -36.44 -72.33
N PHE A 448 40.65 -37.37 -71.75
CA PHE A 448 41.15 -38.53 -71.00
C PHE A 448 39.96 -39.41 -70.57
N THR A 449 39.25 -39.95 -71.57
CA THR A 449 38.59 -41.26 -71.44
C THR A 449 39.68 -42.29 -71.19
N ILE A 450 39.85 -42.71 -69.93
CA ILE A 450 40.38 -43.99 -69.41
C ILE A 450 40.79 -43.67 -67.97
N TYR A 451 39.90 -43.90 -67.00
CA TYR A 451 40.23 -44.21 -65.59
C TYR A 451 38.98 -44.54 -64.74
N ILE A 452 37.80 -44.73 -65.34
CA ILE A 452 36.60 -45.28 -64.67
C ILE A 452 36.77 -46.78 -64.29
N LEU A 453 37.93 -47.39 -64.56
CA LEU A 453 38.22 -48.80 -64.23
C LEU A 453 39.10 -49.02 -62.99
N PHE A 454 39.47 -47.97 -62.23
CA PHE A 454 40.27 -48.13 -60.99
C PHE A 454 39.54 -47.76 -59.68
N ALA A 455 38.29 -47.29 -59.74
CA ALA A 455 37.51 -46.94 -58.54
C ALA A 455 36.86 -48.15 -57.84
N ALA A 456 37.09 -49.38 -58.32
CA ALA A 456 36.52 -50.60 -57.75
C ALA A 456 37.50 -51.43 -56.89
N LEU A 457 38.71 -50.94 -56.59
CA LEU A 457 39.74 -51.77 -55.96
C LEU A 457 40.61 -51.08 -54.90
N MET A 458 40.05 -50.17 -54.10
CA MET A 458 40.68 -49.67 -52.85
C MET A 458 39.63 -49.40 -51.75
N LEU A 459 38.66 -50.30 -51.61
CA LEU A 459 37.88 -50.46 -50.37
C LEU A 459 38.41 -51.70 -49.66
N GLY A 460 39.31 -51.50 -48.69
CA GLY A 460 39.76 -52.57 -47.81
C GLY A 460 41.07 -52.29 -47.11
N MET A 461 41.01 -52.19 -45.78
CA MET A 461 42.10 -52.03 -44.78
C MET A 461 42.47 -50.56 -44.51
N GLY A 462 42.42 -50.02 -43.29
CA GLY A 462 42.20 -50.59 -41.97
C GLY A 462 42.03 -49.47 -40.91
N ALA A 463 41.64 -49.89 -39.71
CA ALA A 463 41.35 -49.09 -38.52
C ALA A 463 42.50 -48.17 -38.04
N GLY A 464 42.15 -47.14 -37.26
CA GLY A 464 43.14 -46.49 -36.38
C GLY A 464 42.78 -45.10 -35.86
N THR A 465 42.37 -45.04 -34.60
CA THR A 465 42.29 -43.88 -33.68
C THR A 465 43.55 -43.01 -33.59
N GLY A 466 43.40 -41.72 -33.20
CA GLY A 466 44.43 -40.92 -32.51
C GLY A 466 44.66 -39.52 -33.10
N VAL A 467 43.99 -38.46 -32.60
CA VAL A 467 44.51 -37.50 -31.59
C VAL A 467 45.73 -36.68 -32.04
N TYR A 468 45.55 -35.36 -32.18
CA TYR A 468 46.51 -34.40 -31.58
C TYR A 468 45.81 -33.12 -31.13
N PHE A 469 45.75 -32.96 -29.81
CA PHE A 469 45.55 -31.70 -29.09
C PHE A 469 46.83 -30.86 -29.16
N CYS A 470 46.71 -29.54 -29.21
CA CYS A 470 47.62 -28.69 -28.43
C CYS A 470 46.82 -27.61 -27.71
N LYS A 471 47.00 -27.62 -26.38
CA LYS A 471 46.34 -26.84 -25.33
C LYS A 471 47.43 -26.03 -24.64
N LYS A 472 47.15 -24.77 -24.25
CA LYS A 472 47.43 -24.18 -22.92
C LYS A 472 47.17 -22.66 -22.94
N THR A 473 46.09 -22.19 -22.29
CA THR A 473 45.96 -21.66 -20.90
C THR A 473 46.58 -20.27 -20.72
N THR A 474 45.91 -19.33 -20.04
CA THR A 474 46.02 -19.17 -18.58
C THR A 474 44.80 -18.45 -17.97
N MET A 475 44.38 -18.92 -16.79
CA MET A 475 43.35 -18.35 -15.93
C MET A 475 43.82 -17.09 -15.20
N LYS A 476 42.88 -16.24 -14.74
CA LYS A 476 42.97 -15.67 -13.40
C LYS A 476 41.58 -15.42 -12.83
N LYS A 477 41.35 -15.99 -11.66
CA LYS A 477 40.25 -15.72 -10.74
C LYS A 477 40.92 -15.53 -9.39
N GLU A 478 40.70 -14.42 -8.70
CA GLU A 478 40.87 -14.34 -7.25
C GLU A 478 39.81 -13.42 -6.66
N ASN A 479 39.18 -13.99 -5.62
CA ASN A 479 38.40 -13.43 -4.50
C ASN A 479 37.12 -12.66 -4.79
#